data_AF-A0A8T3M7S0-F1
#
_entry.id   AF-A0A8T3M7S0-F1
#
_cell.length_a   1.000
_cell.length_b   1.000
_cell.length_c   1.000
_cell.angle_alpha   90.00
_cell.angle_beta   90.00
_cell.angle_gamma   90.00
#
_symmetry.space_group_name_H-M   'P 1'
#
loop_
_entity.id
_entity.type
_entity.pdbx_description
1 polymer ?
#
loop_
_entity_poly.entity_id
_entity_poly.type
_entity_poly.pdbx_seq_one_letter_code
_entity_poly.pdbx_strand_id
1 'polypeptide(L)'
;MSEAEREATSAAGSRRAPAGHRSEREGRRLALDAIFEADFGQRTAARVLERRISDEGTAEEAAAHARQLVDAVMRYRDAIDARIEVAAPLFPVVGLARIDRALLRSALGELLHCPTTPARVAISEWVELARTYSGEPARRLINGVLGRVAAGGTGQQSPMAGRGSAER
;
A
#
# COMPACT_ATOMS: atom_id res chain seq x y z
N MET A 1 26.48 27.24 38.40
CA MET A 1 26.24 26.42 37.19
C MET A 1 26.35 24.97 37.63
N SER A 2 25.21 24.38 37.98
CA SER A 2 25.08 23.05 38.58
C SER A 2 24.69 22.04 37.50
N GLU A 3 25.15 20.80 37.62
CA GLU A 3 24.83 19.67 36.73
C GLU A 3 23.32 19.38 36.58
N ALA A 4 22.47 19.99 37.42
CA ALA A 4 21.03 19.81 37.42
C ALA A 4 20.26 20.46 36.23
N GLU A 5 20.88 21.31 35.41
CA GLU A 5 20.19 21.96 34.27
C GLU A 5 20.41 21.26 32.92
N ARG A 6 21.27 20.23 32.84
CA ARG A 6 21.59 19.55 31.58
C ARG A 6 20.68 18.36 31.25
N GLU A 7 19.81 17.93 32.15
CA GLU A 7 18.92 16.77 31.94
C GLU A 7 17.51 17.12 31.43
N ALA A 8 17.15 18.41 31.34
CA ALA A 8 15.79 18.83 30.98
C ALA A 8 15.51 18.93 29.47
N THR A 9 16.46 18.61 28.58
CA THR A 9 16.29 18.77 27.11
C THR A 9 16.50 17.48 26.30
N SER A 10 16.15 16.30 26.86
CA SER A 10 16.27 15.02 26.12
C SER A 10 15.02 14.12 26.17
N ALA A 11 13.84 14.70 26.41
CA ALA A 11 12.58 13.93 26.47
C ALA A 11 11.53 14.40 25.44
N ALA A 12 11.94 15.00 24.33
CA ALA A 12 11.04 15.44 23.28
C ALA A 12 10.90 14.39 22.17
N GLY A 13 9.94 13.47 22.36
CA GLY A 13 9.03 13.11 21.27
C GLY A 13 9.32 11.85 20.45
N SER A 14 9.45 10.68 21.08
CA SER A 14 8.99 9.44 20.42
C SER A 14 7.48 9.30 20.64
N ARG A 15 6.67 9.98 19.81
CA ARG A 15 5.22 9.73 19.78
C ARG A 15 5.01 8.33 19.22
N ARG A 16 4.89 7.35 20.13
CA ARG A 16 4.50 5.98 19.78
C ARG A 16 3.17 6.05 19.03
N ALA A 17 3.21 5.82 17.71
CA ALA A 17 2.01 5.84 16.87
C ALA A 17 0.91 4.92 17.47
N PRO A 18 -0.39 5.20 17.25
CA PRO A 18 -1.46 4.32 17.71
C PRO A 18 -1.19 2.87 17.25
N ALA A 19 -1.53 1.87 18.06
CA ALA A 19 -1.20 0.47 17.78
C ALA A 19 -1.60 0.04 16.34
N GLY A 20 -2.76 0.50 15.86
CA GLY A 20 -3.22 0.26 14.49
C GLY A 20 -2.27 0.74 13.39
N HIS A 21 -1.60 1.89 13.54
CA HIS A 21 -0.67 2.40 12.52
C HIS A 21 0.58 1.52 12.38
N ARG A 22 1.03 0.89 13.47
CA ARG A 22 2.15 -0.07 13.39
C ARG A 22 1.72 -1.37 12.73
N SER A 23 0.55 -1.89 13.07
CA SER A 23 0.00 -3.11 12.47
C SER A 23 -0.25 -2.94 10.96
N GLU A 24 -0.80 -1.80 10.54
CA GLU A 24 -1.01 -1.49 9.11
C GLU A 24 0.32 -1.39 8.35
N ARG A 25 1.31 -0.67 8.90
CA ARG A 25 2.63 -0.55 8.27
C ARG A 25 3.31 -1.90 8.07
N GLU A 26 3.21 -2.77 9.08
CA GLU A 26 3.74 -4.13 9.00
C GLU A 26 2.96 -4.98 7.99
N GLY A 27 1.63 -4.86 7.96
CA GLY A 27 0.81 -5.55 6.96
C GLY A 27 1.14 -5.13 5.52
N ARG A 28 1.40 -3.84 5.27
CA ARG A 28 1.86 -3.35 3.95
C ARG A 28 3.21 -3.95 3.56
N ARG A 29 4.14 -4.03 4.51
CA ARG A 29 5.47 -4.64 4.29
C ARG A 29 5.34 -6.11 3.89
N LEU A 30 4.55 -6.88 4.64
CA LEU A 30 4.33 -8.31 4.37
C LEU A 30 3.65 -8.55 3.03
N ALA A 31 2.64 -7.75 2.70
CA ALA A 31 1.98 -7.83 1.40
C ALA A 31 2.94 -7.49 0.25
N LEU A 32 3.73 -6.41 0.39
CA LEU A 32 4.73 -6.02 -0.60
C LEU A 32 5.75 -7.14 -0.84
N ASP A 33 6.32 -7.70 0.23
CA ASP A 33 7.29 -8.78 0.15
C ASP A 33 6.69 -10.02 -0.54
N ALA A 34 5.44 -10.36 -0.23
CA ALA A 34 4.74 -11.49 -0.84
C ALA A 34 4.43 -11.29 -2.33
N ILE A 35 3.97 -10.09 -2.72
CA ILE A 35 3.69 -9.73 -4.11
C ILE A 35 4.97 -9.69 -4.93
N PHE A 36 6.04 -9.14 -4.36
CA PHE A 36 7.36 -9.10 -5.00
C PHE A 36 7.93 -10.51 -5.23
N GLU A 37 7.91 -11.38 -4.22
CA GLU A 37 8.40 -12.76 -4.35
C GLU A 37 7.59 -13.57 -5.37
N ALA A 38 6.27 -13.37 -5.41
CA ALA A 38 5.40 -14.06 -6.37
C ALA A 38 5.69 -13.70 -7.84
N ASP A 39 6.25 -12.51 -8.09
CA ASP A 39 6.62 -12.05 -9.44
C ASP A 39 7.81 -12.85 -10.05
N PHE A 40 8.48 -13.69 -9.26
CA PHE A 40 9.48 -14.67 -9.72
C PHE A 40 8.86 -16.02 -10.13
N GLY A 41 7.55 -16.22 -9.95
CA GLY A 41 6.80 -17.36 -10.49
C GLY A 41 6.90 -18.68 -9.72
N GLN A 42 7.59 -18.71 -8.57
CA GLN A 42 7.79 -19.95 -7.79
C GLN A 42 6.57 -20.32 -6.94
N ARG A 43 5.81 -19.32 -6.48
CA ARG A 43 4.63 -19.49 -5.60
C ARG A 43 3.66 -18.34 -5.83
N THR A 44 2.38 -18.53 -5.47
CA THR A 44 1.39 -17.46 -5.45
C THR A 44 1.66 -16.50 -4.28
N ALA A 45 1.27 -15.23 -4.43
CA ALA A 45 1.45 -14.22 -3.38
C ALA A 45 0.77 -14.65 -2.06
N ALA A 46 -0.43 -15.23 -2.13
CA ALA A 46 -1.12 -15.75 -0.95
C ALA A 46 -0.31 -16.84 -0.22
N ARG A 47 0.32 -17.78 -0.95
CA ARG A 47 1.15 -18.82 -0.32
C ARG A 47 2.43 -18.26 0.28
N VAL A 48 3.04 -17.28 -0.37
CA VAL A 48 4.22 -16.60 0.19
C VAL A 48 3.84 -15.86 1.47
N LEU A 49 2.70 -15.18 1.46
CA LEU A 49 2.23 -14.42 2.62
C LEU A 49 2.00 -15.32 3.83
N GLU A 50 1.24 -16.41 3.69
CA GLU A 50 0.97 -17.31 4.83
C GLU A 50 2.24 -17.94 5.39
N ARG A 51 3.21 -18.28 4.54
CA ARG A 51 4.52 -18.76 4.99
C ARG A 51 5.20 -17.70 5.87
N ARG A 52 5.27 -16.44 5.41
CA ARG A 52 5.90 -15.34 6.15
C ARG A 52 5.20 -15.02 7.47
N ILE A 53 3.87 -14.99 7.48
CA ILE A 53 3.08 -14.78 8.71
C ILE A 53 3.45 -15.84 9.76
N SER A 54 3.55 -17.11 9.34
CA SER A 54 3.94 -18.21 10.20
C SER A 54 5.40 -18.09 10.68
N ASP A 55 6.33 -17.78 9.78
CA ASP A 55 7.76 -17.71 10.09
C ASP A 55 8.10 -16.54 11.03
N GLU A 56 7.42 -15.41 10.86
CA GLU A 56 7.70 -14.16 11.58
C GLU A 56 6.86 -14.00 12.85
N GLY A 57 5.87 -14.87 13.10
CA GLY A 57 4.98 -14.77 14.26
C GLY A 57 4.15 -13.48 14.26
N THR A 58 3.67 -13.07 13.09
CA THR A 58 3.01 -11.78 12.88
C THR A 58 1.71 -11.67 13.69
N ALA A 59 1.47 -10.50 14.28
CA ALA A 59 0.21 -10.19 14.95
C ALA A 59 -0.99 -10.26 13.98
N GLU A 60 -2.13 -10.80 14.46
CA GLU A 60 -3.29 -11.06 13.60
C GLU A 60 -3.82 -9.80 12.90
N GLU A 61 -3.75 -8.62 13.52
CA GLU A 61 -4.14 -7.35 12.87
C GLU A 61 -3.32 -7.06 11.61
N ALA A 62 -1.99 -7.24 11.68
CA ALA A 62 -1.09 -7.01 10.55
C ALA A 62 -1.25 -8.11 9.49
N ALA A 63 -1.43 -9.36 9.93
CA ALA A 63 -1.71 -10.49 9.05
C ALA A 63 -3.02 -10.30 8.26
N ALA A 64 -4.09 -9.88 8.93
CA ALA A 64 -5.38 -9.59 8.32
C ALA A 64 -5.27 -8.46 7.27
N HIS A 65 -4.59 -7.37 7.60
CA HIS A 65 -4.35 -6.28 6.65
C HIS A 65 -3.55 -6.75 5.43
N ALA A 66 -2.48 -7.52 5.65
CA ALA A 66 -1.68 -8.07 4.56
C ALA A 66 -2.48 -9.00 3.64
N ARG A 67 -3.33 -9.87 4.20
CA ARG A 67 -4.22 -10.77 3.43
C ARG A 67 -5.20 -10.00 2.57
N GLN A 68 -5.86 -8.99 3.14
CA GLN A 68 -6.79 -8.14 2.39
C GLN A 68 -6.10 -7.43 1.22
N LEU A 69 -4.90 -6.91 1.46
CA LEU A 69 -4.12 -6.22 0.44
C LEU A 69 -3.64 -7.18 -0.67
N VAL A 70 -3.14 -8.36 -0.32
CA VAL A 70 -2.74 -9.37 -1.31
C VAL A 70 -3.94 -9.82 -2.13
N ASP A 71 -5.10 -10.08 -1.52
CA ASP A 71 -6.32 -10.44 -2.25
C ASP A 71 -6.73 -9.35 -3.23
N ALA A 72 -6.77 -8.09 -2.77
CA ALA A 72 -7.10 -6.95 -3.61
C ALA A 72 -6.16 -6.83 -4.82
N VAL A 73 -4.84 -6.92 -4.62
CA VAL A 73 -3.87 -6.81 -5.72
C VAL A 73 -3.98 -7.97 -6.69
N MET A 74 -4.16 -9.20 -6.21
CA MET A 74 -4.30 -10.38 -7.08
C MET A 74 -5.60 -10.33 -7.88
N ARG A 75 -6.70 -9.91 -7.25
CA ARG A 75 -8.03 -9.86 -7.87
C ARG A 75 -8.18 -8.77 -8.92
N TYR A 76 -7.58 -7.61 -8.67
CA TYR A 76 -7.71 -6.43 -9.52
C TYR A 76 -6.44 -6.10 -10.31
N ARG A 77 -5.52 -7.05 -10.45
CA ARG A 77 -4.20 -6.86 -11.08
C ARG A 77 -4.28 -6.12 -12.41
N ASP A 78 -5.12 -6.59 -13.33
CA ASP A 78 -5.19 -6.02 -14.69
C ASP A 78 -5.77 -4.58 -14.68
N ALA A 79 -6.76 -4.33 -13.82
CA ALA A 79 -7.33 -2.99 -13.63
C ALA A 79 -6.31 -2.03 -12.98
N ILE A 80 -5.53 -2.52 -12.03
CA ILE A 80 -4.44 -1.78 -11.40
C ILE A 80 -3.36 -1.45 -12.42
N ASP A 81 -2.92 -2.43 -13.22
CA ASP A 81 -1.90 -2.24 -14.26
C ASP A 81 -2.37 -1.20 -15.30
N ALA A 82 -3.61 -1.29 -15.78
CA ALA A 82 -4.20 -0.28 -16.66
C ALA A 82 -4.21 1.12 -16.03
N ARG A 83 -4.47 1.21 -14.71
CA ARG A 83 -4.45 2.49 -13.99
C ARG A 83 -3.04 3.05 -13.87
N ILE A 84 -2.02 2.20 -13.71
CA ILE A 84 -0.61 2.60 -13.72
C ILE A 84 -0.26 3.21 -15.09
N GLU A 85 -0.64 2.56 -16.19
CA GLU A 85 -0.33 3.04 -17.54
C GLU A 85 -0.95 4.41 -17.84
N VAL A 86 -2.21 4.62 -17.44
CA VAL A 86 -2.86 5.94 -17.57
C VAL A 86 -2.18 6.99 -16.68
N ALA A 87 -1.81 6.62 -15.45
CA ALA A 87 -1.24 7.55 -14.48
C ALA A 87 0.26 7.81 -14.70
N ALA A 88 0.99 6.95 -15.42
CA ALA A 88 2.42 7.07 -15.68
C ALA A 88 2.78 6.50 -17.06
N PRO A 89 2.36 7.17 -18.15
CA PRO A 89 2.55 6.66 -19.52
C PRO A 89 4.02 6.52 -19.94
N LEU A 90 4.93 7.24 -19.29
CA LEU A 90 6.39 7.12 -19.50
C LEU A 90 7.01 5.92 -18.77
N PHE A 91 6.25 5.21 -17.93
CA PHE A 91 6.70 4.10 -17.10
C PHE A 91 5.77 2.89 -17.27
N PRO A 92 5.82 2.21 -18.44
CA PRO A 92 4.98 1.04 -18.69
C PRO A 92 5.26 -0.05 -17.66
N VAL A 93 4.21 -0.76 -17.22
CA VAL A 93 4.30 -1.73 -16.12
C VAL A 93 5.36 -2.82 -16.37
N VAL A 94 5.47 -3.26 -17.62
CA VAL A 94 6.45 -4.27 -18.06
C VAL A 94 7.90 -3.78 -17.99
N GLY A 95 8.12 -2.47 -18.13
CA GLY A 95 9.45 -1.85 -18.09
C GLY A 95 9.92 -1.47 -16.68
N LEU A 96 9.03 -1.53 -15.68
CA LEU A 96 9.38 -1.25 -14.30
C LEU A 96 10.25 -2.36 -13.70
N ALA A 97 11.16 -1.95 -12.81
CA ALA A 97 11.82 -2.88 -11.90
C ALA A 97 10.74 -3.66 -11.12
N ARG A 98 11.00 -4.94 -10.83
CA ARG A 98 10.05 -5.81 -10.12
C ARG A 98 9.55 -5.19 -8.82
N ILE A 99 10.45 -4.56 -8.07
CA ILE A 99 10.12 -3.89 -6.80
C ILE A 99 9.23 -2.67 -7.00
N ASP A 100 9.49 -1.83 -8.00
CA ASP A 100 8.67 -0.65 -8.31
C ASP A 100 7.27 -1.06 -8.78
N ARG A 101 7.20 -2.11 -9.60
CA ARG A 101 5.93 -2.71 -10.02
C ARG A 101 5.14 -3.25 -8.83
N ALA A 102 5.78 -3.98 -7.93
CA ALA A 102 5.14 -4.48 -6.72
C ALA A 102 4.65 -3.34 -5.81
N LEU A 103 5.46 -2.29 -5.64
CA LEU A 103 5.09 -1.09 -4.88
C LEU A 103 3.87 -0.38 -5.49
N LEU A 104 3.88 -0.09 -6.79
CA LEU A 104 2.75 0.57 -7.46
C LEU A 104 1.48 -0.28 -7.42
N ARG A 105 1.60 -1.59 -7.67
CA ARG A 105 0.46 -2.50 -7.60
C ARG A 105 -0.13 -2.55 -6.20
N SER A 106 0.70 -2.65 -5.17
CA SER A 106 0.25 -2.68 -3.77
C SER A 106 -0.38 -1.35 -3.37
N ALA A 107 0.25 -0.23 -3.69
CA ALA A 107 -0.23 1.09 -3.32
C ALA A 107 -1.57 1.43 -3.99
N LEU A 108 -1.74 1.12 -5.28
CA LEU A 108 -3.02 1.31 -5.96
C LEU A 108 -4.06 0.27 -5.55
N GLY A 109 -3.66 -0.98 -5.31
CA GLY A 109 -4.53 -2.01 -4.78
C GLY A 109 -5.16 -1.60 -3.45
N GLU A 110 -4.36 -1.04 -2.54
CA GLU A 110 -4.88 -0.50 -1.30
C GLU A 110 -5.80 0.71 -1.54
N LEU A 111 -5.32 1.70 -2.29
CA LEU A 111 -6.05 2.96 -2.49
C LEU A 111 -7.40 2.77 -3.19
N LEU A 112 -7.51 1.82 -4.11
CA LEU A 112 -8.69 1.65 -4.97
C LEU A 112 -9.59 0.48 -4.54
N HIS A 113 -9.03 -0.54 -3.90
CA HIS A 113 -9.72 -1.81 -3.69
C HIS A 113 -9.67 -2.32 -2.24
N CYS A 114 -8.90 -1.66 -1.35
CA CYS A 114 -8.85 -1.98 0.08
C CYS A 114 -8.72 -0.70 0.94
N PRO A 115 -9.70 0.22 0.91
CA PRO A 115 -9.62 1.52 1.60
C PRO A 115 -9.89 1.35 3.11
N THR A 116 -8.99 0.66 3.80
CA THR A 116 -9.01 0.47 5.26
C THR A 116 -8.36 1.62 6.01
N THR A 117 -7.43 2.31 5.36
CA THR A 117 -6.72 3.49 5.87
C THR A 117 -7.10 4.74 5.06
N PRO A 118 -7.24 5.93 5.68
CA PRO A 118 -7.48 7.16 4.95
C PRO A 118 -6.46 7.38 3.83
N ALA A 119 -6.93 7.74 2.62
CA ALA A 119 -6.10 7.82 1.42
C ALA A 119 -4.79 8.62 1.62
N ARG A 120 -4.85 9.76 2.32
CA ARG A 120 -3.66 10.57 2.61
C ARG A 120 -2.61 9.82 3.42
N VAL A 121 -3.03 9.02 4.39
CA VAL A 121 -2.14 8.22 5.25
C VAL A 121 -1.55 7.06 4.44
N ALA A 122 -2.39 6.32 3.71
CA ALA A 122 -1.92 5.23 2.84
C ALA A 122 -0.88 5.73 1.82
N ILE A 123 -1.12 6.87 1.17
CA ILE A 123 -0.16 7.50 0.24
C ILE A 123 1.16 7.78 0.94
N SER A 124 1.13 8.39 2.13
CA SER A 124 2.34 8.69 2.88
C SER A 124 3.15 7.43 3.21
N GLU A 125 2.48 6.36 3.65
CA GLU A 125 3.16 5.10 3.99
C GLU A 125 3.77 4.42 2.76
N TRP A 126 3.07 4.40 1.62
CA TRP A 126 3.62 3.83 0.38
C TRP A 126 4.77 4.65 -0.19
N VAL A 127 4.73 5.98 -0.07
CA VAL A 127 5.84 6.85 -0.46
C VAL A 127 7.07 6.59 0.40
N GLU A 128 6.90 6.36 1.71
CA GLU A 128 8.02 5.99 2.58
C GLU A 128 8.56 4.59 2.28
N LEU A 129 7.69 3.59 2.05
CA LEU A 129 8.11 2.25 1.63
C LEU A 129 8.88 2.30 0.30
N ALA A 130 8.43 3.11 -0.66
CA ALA A 130 9.14 3.32 -1.93
C ALA A 130 10.56 3.84 -1.71
N ARG A 131 10.70 4.84 -0.83
CA ARG A 131 12.02 5.38 -0.46
C ARG A 131 12.91 4.30 0.16
N THR A 132 12.35 3.47 1.04
CA THR A 132 13.11 2.39 1.70
C THR A 132 13.56 1.30 0.73
N TYR A 133 12.69 0.86 -0.18
CA TYR A 133 12.94 -0.33 -1.01
C TYR A 133 13.59 -0.03 -2.37
N SER A 134 13.36 1.15 -2.94
CA SER A 134 13.82 1.48 -4.30
C SER A 134 14.43 2.90 -4.39
N GLY A 135 14.41 3.66 -3.30
CA GLY A 135 15.07 4.94 -3.19
C GLY A 135 14.25 6.11 -3.77
N GLU A 136 14.97 7.21 -3.97
CA GLU A 136 14.38 8.51 -4.23
C GLU A 136 13.63 8.62 -5.59
N PRO A 137 14.09 8.00 -6.70
CA PRO A 137 13.32 8.00 -7.95
C PRO A 137 11.94 7.33 -7.81
N ALA A 138 11.87 6.17 -7.17
CA ALA A 138 10.63 5.44 -6.94
C ALA A 138 9.68 6.20 -6.01
N ARG A 139 10.22 6.84 -4.96
CA ARG A 139 9.45 7.74 -4.07
C ARG A 139 8.69 8.81 -4.85
N ARG A 140 9.36 9.48 -5.79
CA ARG A 140 8.73 10.52 -6.64
C ARG A 140 7.69 9.94 -7.60
N LEU A 141 8.01 8.81 -8.24
CA LEU A 141 7.08 8.14 -9.16
C LEU A 141 5.78 7.76 -8.45
N ILE A 142 5.89 7.08 -7.31
CA ILE A 142 4.73 6.59 -6.54
C ILE A 142 3.90 7.77 -6.01
N ASN A 143 4.55 8.81 -5.46
CA ASN A 143 3.83 10.01 -5.02
C ASN A 143 3.05 10.66 -6.18
N GLY A 144 3.67 10.77 -7.36
CA GLY A 144 3.02 11.33 -8.56
C GLY A 144 1.84 10.50 -9.05
N VAL A 145 1.98 9.17 -9.10
CA VAL A 145 0.91 8.24 -9.53
C VAL A 145 -0.25 8.29 -8.55
N LEU A 146 0.01 8.09 -7.26
CA LEU A 146 -1.05 8.03 -6.25
C LEU A 146 -1.75 9.39 -6.11
N GLY A 147 -1.03 10.51 -6.19
CA GLY A 147 -1.61 11.84 -6.17
C GLY A 147 -2.58 12.07 -7.33
N ARG A 148 -2.21 11.66 -8.56
CA ARG A 148 -3.09 11.76 -9.73
C ARG A 148 -4.34 10.87 -9.60
N VAL A 149 -4.17 9.64 -9.12
CA VAL A 149 -5.29 8.70 -8.97
C VAL A 149 -6.26 9.15 -7.88
N ALA A 150 -5.76 9.61 -6.73
CA ALA A 150 -6.59 10.13 -5.64
C ALA A 150 -7.35 11.39 -6.06
N ALA A 151 -6.72 12.29 -6.82
CA ALA A 151 -7.38 13.50 -7.32
C ALA A 151 -8.44 13.23 -8.40
N GLY A 152 -8.25 12.18 -9.22
CA GLY A 152 -9.23 11.78 -10.23
C GLY A 152 -10.39 10.92 -9.69
N GLY A 153 -10.27 10.37 -8.47
CA GLY A 153 -11.27 9.51 -7.84
C GLY A 153 -12.42 10.24 -7.13
N THR A 154 -12.34 11.57 -6.97
CA THR A 154 -13.38 12.38 -6.33
C THR A 154 -14.55 12.72 -7.25
N GLY A 155 -14.55 12.26 -8.52
CA GLY A 155 -15.53 12.64 -9.54
C GLY A 155 -16.55 11.58 -9.96
N GLN A 156 -16.56 10.36 -9.42
CA GLN A 156 -17.48 9.33 -9.91
C GLN A 156 -17.94 8.33 -8.83
N GLN A 157 -18.69 8.83 -7.84
CA GLN A 157 -19.73 8.01 -7.20
C GLN A 157 -21.06 8.40 -7.84
N SER A 158 -21.37 7.81 -9.00
CA SER A 158 -22.77 7.78 -9.46
C SER A 158 -23.50 6.73 -8.65
N PRO A 159 -24.63 7.05 -7.99
CA PRO A 159 -25.42 6.06 -7.31
C PRO A 159 -25.94 5.08 -8.36
N MET A 160 -25.75 3.78 -8.13
CA MET A 160 -26.47 2.75 -8.87
C MET A 160 -27.97 2.94 -8.58
N ALA A 161 -28.64 3.68 -9.46
CA ALA A 161 -30.09 3.73 -9.49
C ALA A 161 -30.60 2.40 -10.08
N GLY A 162 -31.11 1.57 -9.17
CA GLY A 162 -32.25 0.68 -9.36
C GLY A 162 -32.38 -0.11 -10.66
N ARG A 163 -32.04 -1.40 -10.60
CA ARG A 163 -32.85 -2.41 -11.29
C ARG A 163 -34.12 -2.65 -10.47
N GLY A 164 -35.26 -2.67 -11.16
CA GLY A 164 -36.60 -3.02 -10.68
C GLY A 164 -37.58 -2.47 -11.70
N SER A 165 -37.82 -3.13 -12.82
CA SER A 165 -38.88 -4.14 -12.99
C SER A 165 -40.21 -3.72 -12.35
N ALA A 166 -41.19 -3.34 -13.17
CA ALA A 166 -42.54 -3.94 -13.23
C ALA A 166 -43.56 -2.98 -13.88
N GLU A 167 -44.26 -3.53 -14.88
CA GLU A 167 -45.70 -3.35 -15.14
C GLU A 167 -46.23 -1.97 -15.56
N ARG A 168 -46.49 -1.84 -16.87
CA ARG A 168 -47.86 -1.86 -17.42
C ARG A 168 -47.87 -2.08 -18.92
#